data_AF-A0AA37SXN7-F1
#
_entry.id   AF-A0AA37SXN7-F1
#
_cell.length_a   1.000
_cell.length_b   1.000
_cell.length_c   1.000
_cell.angle_alpha   90.00
_cell.angle_beta   90.00
_cell.angle_gamma   90.00
#
_symmetry.space_group_name_H-M   'P 1'
#
loop_
_entity.id
_entity.type
_entity.pdbx_description
1 polymer ?
#
loop_
_entity_poly.entity_id
_entity_poly.type
_entity_poly.pdbx_seq_one_letter_code
_entity_poly.pdbx_strand_id
1 'polypeptide(L)' 'MSIIYVLIPLAVIIVCIGIAVFFWAVRNNQFDDLERQGYSILFDDDIDSPKQTKESNAVKQTDERN' A
#
# COMPACT_ATOMS: atom_id res chain seq x y z
N MET A 1 44.47 -8.63 9.13
CA MET A 1 43.30 -9.35 9.68
C MET A 1 42.45 -8.37 10.49
N SER A 2 41.81 -7.43 9.81
CA SER A 2 41.18 -6.26 10.48
C SER A 2 39.77 -6.00 9.95
N ILE A 3 39.43 -6.53 8.77
CA ILE A 3 38.13 -6.34 8.13
C ILE A 3 36.97 -6.90 8.96
N ILE A 4 37.25 -7.92 9.79
CA ILE A 4 36.27 -8.53 10.68
C ILE A 4 35.66 -7.54 11.67
N TYR A 5 36.44 -6.52 12.09
CA TYR A 5 35.95 -5.47 13.00
C TYR A 5 34.95 -4.52 12.33
N VAL A 6 34.93 -4.47 11.00
CA VAL A 6 33.94 -3.70 10.23
C VAL A 6 32.77 -4.58 9.82
N LEU A 7 33.04 -5.82 9.43
CA LEU A 7 32.04 -6.75 8.90
C LEU A 7 31.02 -7.19 9.96
N ILE A 8 31.48 -7.48 11.18
CA ILE A 8 30.60 -7.90 12.28
C ILE A 8 29.56 -6.81 12.63
N PRO A 9 29.95 -5.57 12.95
CA PRO A 9 28.96 -4.54 13.30
C PRO A 9 28.07 -4.18 12.10
N LEU A 10 28.59 -4.18 10.88
CA LEU A 10 27.78 -3.95 9.68
C LEU A 10 26.70 -5.02 9.52
N ALA A 11 27.05 -6.30 9.69
CA ALA A 11 26.08 -7.40 9.63
C ALA A 11 25.01 -7.28 10.72
N VAL A 12 25.41 -6.93 11.95
CA VAL A 12 24.46 -6.71 13.06
C VAL A 12 23.48 -5.58 12.73
N ILE A 13 23.96 -4.46 12.18
CA ILE A 13 23.10 -3.34 11.76
C ILE A 13 22.09 -3.78 10.71
N ILE A 14 22.53 -4.51 9.68
CA ILE A 14 21.64 -5.00 8.62
C ILE A 14 20.56 -5.91 9.19
N VAL A 15 20.93 -6.84 10.08
CA VAL A 15 19.96 -7.73 10.76
C VAL A 15 18.98 -6.93 11.62
N CYS A 16 19.46 -5.96 12.41
CA CYS A 16 18.59 -5.08 13.20
C CYS A 16 17.59 -4.32 12.34
N ILE A 17 18.03 -3.77 11.20
CA ILE A 17 17.15 -3.08 10.25
C ILE A 17 16.11 -4.05 9.68
N GLY A 18 16.54 -5.25 9.25
CA GLY A 18 15.64 -6.28 8.73
C GLY A 18 14.56 -6.67 9.74
N ILE A 19 14.93 -6.85 11.00
CA ILE A 19 13.99 -7.14 12.09
C ILE A 19 13.03 -5.97 12.30
N ALA A 20 13.52 -4.72 12.35
CA ALA A 20 12.68 -3.54 12.54
C ALA A 20 11.65 -3.38 11.40
N VAL A 21 12.09 -3.56 10.15
CA VAL A 21 11.22 -3.51 8.97
C VAL A 21 10.19 -4.65 9.01
N PHE A 22 10.61 -5.86 9.38
CA PHE A 22 9.71 -7.00 9.50
C PHE A 22 8.61 -6.75 10.54
N PHE A 23 8.96 -6.30 11.75
CA PHE A 23 7.97 -5.97 12.78
C PHE A 23 7.04 -4.83 12.36
N TRP A 24 7.56 -3.82 11.65
CA TRP A 24 6.75 -2.75 11.09
C TRP A 24 5.74 -3.31 10.06
N ALA A 25 6.18 -4.15 9.13
CA ALA A 25 5.32 -4.75 8.11
C ALA A 25 4.22 -5.64 8.71
N VAL A 26 4.56 -6.46 9.72
CA VAL A 26 3.59 -7.29 10.45
C VAL A 26 2.53 -6.42 11.15
N ARG A 27 2.94 -5.31 11.78
CA ARG A 27 2.00 -4.39 12.43
C ARG A 27 1.13 -3.63 11.42
N ASN A 28 1.65 -3.35 10.23
CA ASN A 28 0.97 -2.51 9.25
C ASN A 28 -0.02 -3.28 8.34
N ASN A 29 -0.37 -4.51 8.71
CA ASN A 29 -1.32 -5.38 8.01
C ASN A 29 -1.08 -5.48 6.49
N GLN A 30 0.19 -5.49 6.04
CA GLN A 30 0.58 -5.60 4.62
C GLN A 30 0.07 -6.86 3.90
N PHE A 31 -0.56 -7.79 4.64
CA PHE A 31 -1.19 -8.99 4.11
C PHE A 31 -2.61 -8.74 3.56
N ASP A 32 -3.32 -7.73 4.08
CA ASP A 32 -4.68 -7.37 3.65
C ASP A 32 -4.70 -6.83 2.22
N ASP A 33 -3.63 -6.13 1.82
CA ASP A 33 -3.51 -5.57 0.47
C ASP A 33 -3.21 -6.65 -0.59
N LEU A 34 -2.57 -7.76 -0.21
CA LEU A 34 -2.35 -8.92 -1.10
C LEU A 34 -3.63 -9.71 -1.32
N GLU A 35 -4.47 -9.85 -0.30
CA GLU A 35 -5.78 -10.52 -0.39
C GLU A 35 -6.69 -9.79 -1.38
N ARG A 36 -6.77 -8.46 -1.28
CA ARG A 36 -7.61 -7.64 -2.17
C ARG A 36 -7.22 -7.71 -3.65
N GLN A 37 -5.93 -7.82 -3.96
CA GLN A 37 -5.44 -7.94 -5.35
C GLN A 37 -5.73 -9.32 -5.94
N GLY A 38 -5.66 -10.38 -5.14
CA GLY A 38 -5.98 -11.76 -5.58
C GLY A 38 -7.45 -11.97 -5.96
N TYR A 39 -8.36 -11.21 -5.34
CA TYR A 39 -9.79 -11.26 -5.68
C TYR A 39 -10.14 -10.54 -6.99
N SER A 40 -9.40 -9.50 -7.41
CA SER A 40 -9.70 -8.80 -8.68
C SER A 40 -9.43 -9.71 -9.89
N ILE A 41 -8.31 -10.44 -9.92
CA ILE A 41 -7.94 -11.21 -11.11
C ILE A 41 -8.83 -12.43 -11.41
N LEU A 42 -9.56 -12.94 -10.41
CA LEU A 42 -10.43 -14.11 -10.56
C LEU A 42 -11.90 -13.74 -10.81
N PHE A 43 -12.31 -12.52 -10.47
CA PHE A 43 -13.71 -12.07 -10.53
C PHE A 43 -13.92 -10.83 -11.43
N ASP A 44 -12.87 -10.31 -12.07
CA ASP A 44 -12.97 -9.19 -13.03
C ASP A 44 -13.69 -9.56 -14.35
N ASP A 45 -13.91 -10.87 -14.62
CA ASP A 45 -14.67 -11.32 -15.80
C ASP A 45 -16.20 -11.32 -15.57
N ASP A 46 -16.68 -11.16 -14.32
CA ASP A 46 -18.11 -11.32 -13.97
C ASP A 46 -18.81 -10.02 -13.53
N ILE A 47 -18.15 -8.85 -13.59
CA ILE A 47 -18.77 -7.57 -13.20
C ILE A 47 -19.03 -6.69 -14.43
N ASP A 48 -20.03 -7.10 -15.21
CA ASP A 48 -20.92 -6.14 -15.84
C ASP A 48 -21.68 -5.40 -14.73
N SER A 49 -21.14 -4.26 -14.28
CA SER A 49 -21.94 -3.24 -13.59
C SER A 49 -21.37 -1.85 -13.86
N PRO A 50 -22.07 -1.00 -14.65
CA PRO A 50 -21.73 0.40 -14.82
C PRO A 50 -22.21 1.22 -13.61
N LYS A 51 -21.52 2.35 -13.37
CA LYS A 51 -21.73 3.40 -12.34
C LYS A 51 -20.85 3.20 -11.09
N GLN A 52 -20.05 4.17 -10.65
CA GLN A 52 -20.39 5.59 -10.56
C GLN A 52 -19.19 6.49 -10.89
N THR A 53 -19.43 7.36 -11.88
CA THR A 53 -18.94 8.73 -11.94
C THR A 53 -18.85 9.31 -10.54
N LYS A 54 -17.64 9.62 -10.07
CA LYS A 54 -17.45 10.56 -8.97
C LYS A 54 -17.82 11.95 -9.48
N GLU A 55 -19.10 12.28 -9.37
CA GLU A 55 -19.56 13.66 -9.22
C GLU A 55 -19.03 14.18 -7.89
N SER A 56 -17.84 14.79 -7.94
CA SER A 56 -17.40 15.72 -6.92
C SER A 56 -16.59 16.81 -7.61
N ASN A 57 -17.31 17.70 -8.29
CA ASN A 57 -16.94 19.10 -8.42
C ASN A 57 -18.21 19.92 -8.68
N ALA A 58 -18.83 20.31 -7.56
CA ALA A 58 -19.38 21.65 -7.36
C ALA A 58 -20.38 22.16 -8.40
N VAL A 59 -21.62 21.66 -8.31
CA VAL A 59 -22.78 22.55 -8.40
C VAL A 59 -22.74 23.48 -7.17
N LYS A 60 -22.02 24.60 -7.28
CA LYS A 60 -22.41 25.88 -6.64
C LYS A 60 -23.21 26.59 -7.72
N GLN A 61 -24.55 26.56 -7.73
CA GLN A 61 -25.42 27.38 -6.89
C GLN A 61 -25.02 28.86 -6.87
N THR A 62 -25.13 29.52 -8.02
CA THR A 62 -25.24 30.99 -8.24
C THR A 62 -25.48 31.12 -9.75
N ASP A 63 -26.41 31.87 -10.32
CA ASP A 63 -27.48 32.71 -9.84
C ASP A 63 -28.37 32.94 -11.08
N GLU A 64 -29.66 33.11 -10.87
CA GLU A 64 -30.51 34.03 -11.63
C GLU A 64 -30.58 33.86 -13.16
N ARG A 65 -31.65 33.20 -13.66
CA ARG A 65 -32.77 33.95 -14.25
C ARG A 65 -32.34 35.19 -15.05
N ASN A 66 -32.07 35.03 -16.35
CA ASN A 66 -32.64 35.87 -17.41
C ASN A 66 -32.53 35.17 -18.77
#